data_AF-A0A561WMT0-F1
#
_entry.id   AF-A0A561WMT0-F1
#
_cell.length_a   1.000
_cell.length_b   1.000
_cell.length_c   1.000
_cell.angle_alpha   90.00
_cell.angle_beta   90.00
_cell.angle_gamma   90.00
#
_symmetry.space_group_name_H-M   'P 1'
#
loop_
_entity.id
_entity.type
_entity.pdbx_description
1 polymer ?
#
loop_
_entity_poly.entity_id
_entity_poly.type
_entity_poly.pdbx_seq_one_letter_code
_entity_poly.pdbx_strand_id
1 'polypeptide(L)' 'MFCDRCGRPASEGDHTGCAAARELEPPRFCPDCRRRMKVQVVPTGWTATCVEHGTRRG' A
#
# COMPACT_ATOMS: atom_id res chain seq x y z
N MET A 1 -3.81 11.91 1.64
CA MET A 1 -3.64 10.48 1.99
C MET A 1 -4.39 9.63 0.98
N PHE A 2 -3.80 8.54 0.53
CA PHE A 2 -4.35 7.65 -0.50
C PHE A 2 -4.50 6.23 0.05
N CYS A 3 -5.47 5.49 -0.47
CA CYS A 3 -5.61 4.07 -0.19
C CYS A 3 -4.41 3.31 -0.76
N ASP A 4 -3.66 2.63 0.09
CA ASP A 4 -2.44 1.90 -0.26
C ASP A 4 -2.70 0.62 -1.08
N ARG A 5 -3.95 0.17 -1.20
CA ARG A 5 -4.36 -0.89 -2.13
C ARG A 5 -4.80 -0.37 -3.50
N CYS A 6 -5.73 0.58 -3.56
CA CYS A 6 -6.33 0.97 -4.85
C CYS A 6 -5.80 2.28 -5.44
N GLY A 7 -5.08 3.10 -4.64
CA GLY A 7 -4.48 4.35 -5.06
C GLY A 7 -5.43 5.55 -5.13
N ARG A 8 -6.73 5.36 -4.85
CA ARG A 8 -7.71 6.46 -4.77
C ARG A 8 -7.53 7.29 -3.49
N PRO A 9 -8.00 8.55 -3.44
CA PRO A 9 -8.01 9.34 -2.21
C PRO A 9 -8.70 8.55 -1.09
N ALA A 10 -8.08 8.52 0.10
CA ALA A 10 -8.62 7.74 1.23
C ALA A 10 -9.98 8.28 1.73
N SER A 11 -10.28 9.54 1.45
CA SER A 11 -11.54 10.20 1.76
C SER A 11 -12.67 9.91 0.77
N GLU A 12 -12.39 9.19 -0.33
CA GLU A 12 -13.36 8.97 -1.41
C GLU A 12 -13.73 7.50 -1.56
N GLY A 13 -15.03 7.21 -1.53
CA GLY A 13 -15.58 5.88 -1.74
C GLY A 13 -15.37 4.93 -0.57
N ASP A 14 -15.94 3.73 -0.70
CA ASP A 14 -15.77 2.67 0.28
C ASP A 14 -14.45 1.91 0.06
N HIS A 15 -13.66 1.80 1.13
CA HIS A 15 -12.38 1.08 1.16
C HIS A 15 -12.40 -0.14 2.09
N THR A 16 -13.58 -0.59 2.57
CA THR A 16 -13.69 -1.76 3.45
C THR A 16 -13.07 -3.01 2.83
N GLY A 17 -13.35 -3.27 1.55
CA GLY A 17 -12.72 -4.38 0.82
C GLY A 17 -11.22 -4.18 0.55
N CYS A 18 -10.77 -2.93 0.44
CA CYS A 18 -9.34 -2.63 0.35
C CYS A 18 -8.66 -2.97 1.68
N ALA A 19 -9.22 -2.51 2.80
CA ALA A 19 -8.70 -2.77 4.14
C ALA A 19 -8.63 -4.27 4.43
N ALA A 20 -9.70 -5.03 4.15
CA ALA A 20 -9.70 -6.49 4.30
C ALA A 20 -8.60 -7.17 3.47
N ALA A 21 -8.36 -6.73 2.23
CA ALA A 21 -7.27 -7.27 1.42
C ALA A 21 -5.88 -6.91 1.98
N ARG A 22 -5.72 -5.72 2.61
CA ARG A 22 -4.45 -5.27 3.21
C ARG A 22 -4.02 -6.12 4.42
N GLU A 23 -4.91 -6.91 5.01
CA GLU A 23 -4.55 -7.86 6.08
C GLU A 23 -3.67 -9.00 5.57
N LEU A 24 -3.84 -9.41 4.30
CA LEU A 24 -3.14 -10.55 3.70
C LEU A 24 -2.11 -10.14 2.64
N GLU A 25 -2.34 -9.01 1.98
CA GLU A 25 -1.46 -8.53 0.90
C GLU A 25 -0.48 -7.45 1.41
N PRO A 26 0.62 -7.16 0.70
CA PRO A 26 1.46 -5.97 0.86
C PRO A 26 0.92 -4.73 0.10
N PRO A 27 1.33 -3.50 0.47
CA PRO A 27 0.75 -2.28 -0.09
C PRO A 27 1.20 -2.11 -1.53
N ARG A 28 0.27 -1.72 -2.41
CA ARG A 28 0.53 -1.54 -3.84
C ARG A 28 0.88 -0.09 -4.18
N PHE A 29 0.37 0.86 -3.41
CA PHE A 29 0.55 2.29 -3.61
C PHE A 29 1.05 2.97 -2.34
N CYS A 30 1.86 4.02 -2.51
CA CYS A 30 2.28 4.88 -1.42
C CYS A 30 1.08 5.71 -0.93
N PRO A 31 0.72 5.66 0.37
CA PRO A 31 -0.42 6.41 0.87
C PRO A 31 -0.15 7.91 1.01
N ASP A 32 1.10 8.36 0.82
CA ASP A 32 1.47 9.77 0.82
C ASP A 32 1.31 10.41 -0.57
N CYS A 33 1.79 9.74 -1.64
CA CYS A 33 1.82 10.31 -2.99
C CYS A 33 1.17 9.50 -4.10
N ARG A 34 0.47 8.39 -3.78
CA ARG A 34 -0.26 7.50 -4.71
C ARG A 34 0.58 6.76 -5.75
N ARG A 35 1.91 6.89 -5.76
CA ARG A 35 2.77 6.15 -6.71
C ARG A 35 2.76 4.66 -6.37
N ARG A 36 2.83 3.80 -7.41
CA ARG A 36 3.02 2.36 -7.21
C ARG A 36 4.35 2.10 -6.51
N MET A 37 4.36 1.18 -5.57
CA MET A 37 5.55 0.81 -4.81
C MET A 37 6.23 -0.41 -5.43
N LYS A 38 7.56 -0.49 -5.31
CA LYS A 38 8.28 -1.75 -5.56
C LYS A 38 8.09 -2.64 -4.33
N VAL A 39 7.41 -3.76 -4.51
CA VAL A 39 7.12 -4.70 -3.43
C VAL A 39 7.97 -5.95 -3.57
N GLN A 40 8.57 -6.38 -2.46
CA GLN A 40 9.23 -7.67 -2.31
C GLN A 40 8.56 -8.42 -1.18
N VAL A 41 8.02 -9.60 -1.47
CA VAL A 41 7.47 -10.52 -0.47
C VAL A 41 8.50 -11.60 -0.18
N VAL A 42 8.69 -11.90 1.10
CA VAL A 42 9.55 -12.97 1.62
C VAL A 42 8.75 -13.85 2.59
N PRO A 43 9.21 -15.05 2.95
CA PRO A 43 8.44 -15.93 3.84
C PRO A 43 8.12 -15.32 5.22
N THR A 44 8.92 -14.36 5.69
CA THR A 44 8.78 -13.73 7.01
C THR A 44 8.11 -12.36 6.99
N GLY A 45 7.64 -11.89 5.81
CA GLY A 45 7.02 -10.58 5.68
C GLY A 45 7.23 -9.96 4.31
N TRP A 46 7.20 -8.64 4.24
CA TRP A 46 7.37 -7.91 2.99
C TRP A 46 8.05 -6.57 3.19
N THR A 47 8.60 -6.05 2.10
CA THR A 47 9.08 -4.68 2.00
C THR A 47 8.44 -4.00 0.80
N ALA A 48 8.06 -2.74 0.96
CA ALA A 48 7.47 -1.93 -0.10
C ALA A 48 8.19 -0.58 -0.16
N THR A 49 8.76 -0.23 -1.30
CA THR A 49 9.54 1.01 -1.47
C THR A 49 8.84 1.96 -2.44
N CYS A 50 8.55 3.17 -1.95
CA CYS A 50 8.21 4.33 -2.77
C CYS A 50 9.50 5.05 -3.18
N VAL A 51 9.56 5.50 -4.43
CA VAL A 51 10.72 6.26 -4.94
C VAL A 51 10.94 7.60 -4.22
N GLU A 52 9.87 8.23 -3.72
CA GLU A 52 9.97 9.53 -3.00
C GLU A 52 9.97 9.36 -1.48
N HIS A 53 9.11 8.48 -0.95
CA HIS A 53 8.84 8.39 0.49
C HIS A 53 9.55 7.22 1.19
N GLY A 54 10.38 6.48 0.45
CA GLY A 54 11.18 5.39 1.00
C GLY A 54 10.41 4.11 1.28
N THR A 55 10.96 3.30 2.19
CA THR A 55 10.57 1.90 2.38
C THR A 55 9.69 1.70 3.62
N ARG A 56 8.67 0.86 3.47
CA ARG A 56 7.78 0.36 4.52
C ARG A 56 7.93 -1.16 4.62
N ARG A 57 7.65 -1.72 5.79
CA ARG A 57 7.80 -3.16 6.08
C ARG A 57 6.58 -3.65 6.86
N GLY A 58 6.31 -4.95 6.78
CA GLY A 58 5.30 -5.66 7.56
C GLY A 58 5.42 -7.16 7.37
#